data_AF-A0A1V6QJP8-F1
#
_entry.id   AF-A0A1V6QJP8-F1
#
_cell.length_a   1.000
_cell.length_b   1.000
_cell.length_c   1.000
_cell.angle_alpha   90.00
_cell.angle_beta   90.00
_cell.angle_gamma   90.00
#
_symmetry.space_group_name_H-M   'P 1'
#
loop_
_entity.id
_entity.type
_entity.pdbx_description
1 polymer ?
#
loop_
_entity_poly.entity_id
_entity_poly.type
_entity_poly.pdbx_seq_one_letter_code
_entity_poly.pdbx_strand_id
1 'polypeptide(L)'
;MPTSPNTVPATPRVISPTPSLSDPSETHDGYFAPTTRSAARRQRQSENTGKATGSERTSRSSTTPSRPARRSNPKIPASPPHTPNGNASNGYLSPLSIQDTLRDLSRSPSPLGLIPLHSRYRSFIHRHEIPRKLLHVSIGFLTLQLYRSGVQTLQITPVLFSALVPIAATDLIRHRSEKVNKLYIRCMGALMRETEVSGYNGVIWYLLGAYVVLRFFPKDVGVMGVLLLSWCDTAASTFGRLYGRYTPRLRKGKSLAGTMAAWAVGVATAAAFWGWFVPYVGTFPNDPEDAFMFTGRLNLLPNSVRGLLGWDASDSAVITGPLALGVMSVVSGVVAAGSEFIDMWSWDDNLTIPVLSGIGLWGFLKVFG
;
A
#
# COMPACT_ATOMS: atom_id res chain seq x y z
N MET A 1 -54.98 12.87 -49.99
CA MET A 1 -53.64 13.36 -50.37
C MET A 1 -52.62 12.82 -49.38
N PRO A 2 -51.71 11.93 -49.79
CA PRO A 2 -50.74 11.31 -48.90
C PRO A 2 -49.44 12.13 -48.83
N THR A 3 -48.88 12.24 -47.64
CA THR A 3 -47.62 12.92 -47.31
C THR A 3 -46.41 12.02 -47.60
N SER A 4 -45.42 12.58 -48.29
CA SER A 4 -44.17 11.94 -48.70
C SER A 4 -43.24 11.61 -47.52
N PRO A 5 -42.48 10.49 -47.54
CA PRO A 5 -41.57 10.13 -46.46
C PRO A 5 -40.18 10.76 -46.59
N ASN A 6 -39.60 11.10 -45.44
CA ASN A 6 -38.23 11.61 -45.25
C ASN A 6 -37.17 10.60 -45.72
N THR A 7 -36.32 11.02 -46.66
CA THR A 7 -35.14 10.30 -47.14
C THR A 7 -33.97 10.51 -46.17
N VAL A 8 -33.46 9.43 -45.56
CA VAL A 8 -32.24 9.45 -44.73
C VAL A 8 -31.02 9.18 -45.63
N PRO A 9 -29.94 10.01 -45.57
CA PRO A 9 -28.73 9.78 -46.38
C PRO A 9 -27.85 8.66 -45.80
N ALA A 10 -27.23 7.88 -46.69
CA ALA A 10 -26.34 6.77 -46.35
C ALA A 10 -25.00 7.24 -45.75
N THR A 11 -24.49 6.53 -44.74
CA THR A 11 -23.20 6.79 -44.11
C THR A 11 -22.02 6.24 -44.95
N PRO A 12 -20.88 6.95 -45.03
CA PRO A 12 -19.74 6.53 -45.85
C PRO A 12 -18.97 5.37 -45.22
N ARG A 13 -18.60 4.38 -46.04
CA ARG A 13 -17.73 3.26 -45.65
C ARG A 13 -16.27 3.73 -45.54
N VAL A 14 -15.67 3.51 -44.38
CA VAL A 14 -14.23 3.72 -44.13
C VAL A 14 -13.48 2.47 -44.61
N ILE A 15 -12.62 2.61 -45.61
CA ILE A 15 -11.72 1.57 -46.11
C ILE A 15 -10.38 1.72 -45.40
N SER A 16 -9.89 0.65 -44.79
CA SER A 16 -8.57 0.60 -44.14
C SER A 16 -7.45 0.58 -45.20
N PRO A 17 -6.35 1.33 -45.05
CA PRO A 17 -5.26 1.30 -46.03
C PRO A 17 -4.43 0.01 -45.90
N THR A 18 -4.21 -0.63 -47.05
CA THR A 18 -3.28 -1.74 -47.28
C THR A 18 -1.83 -1.26 -47.13
N PRO A 19 -0.91 -2.01 -46.49
CA PRO A 19 0.48 -1.61 -46.41
C PRO A 19 1.18 -1.77 -47.76
N SER A 20 1.92 -0.73 -48.16
CA SER A 20 2.74 -0.64 -49.37
C SER A 20 4.01 -1.50 -49.27
N LEU A 21 4.28 -2.26 -50.33
CA LEU A 21 5.54 -2.96 -50.59
C LEU A 21 6.47 -2.06 -51.40
N SER A 22 7.72 -1.90 -50.95
CA SER A 22 8.87 -1.54 -51.79
C SER A 22 10.19 -1.98 -51.14
N ASP A 23 10.83 -2.92 -51.84
CA ASP A 23 12.13 -3.65 -51.76
C ASP A 23 13.45 -2.85 -51.52
N PRO A 24 14.67 -3.46 -51.50
CA PRO A 24 15.12 -4.82 -51.12
C PRO A 24 16.44 -4.83 -50.28
N SER A 25 16.94 -6.04 -49.98
CA SER A 25 18.32 -6.43 -49.59
C SER A 25 18.76 -6.30 -48.11
N GLU A 26 18.78 -7.44 -47.40
CA GLU A 26 20.01 -8.02 -46.84
C GLU A 26 19.71 -9.40 -46.20
N THR A 27 20.52 -10.37 -46.59
CA THR A 27 20.48 -11.79 -46.19
C THR A 27 21.11 -12.04 -44.82
N HIS A 28 20.53 -13.01 -44.09
CA HIS A 28 21.12 -13.82 -43.01
C HIS A 28 21.35 -13.16 -41.63
N ASP A 29 20.42 -13.36 -40.69
CA ASP A 29 20.64 -14.21 -39.50
C ASP A 29 19.40 -14.31 -38.60
N GLY A 30 19.29 -15.45 -37.89
CA GLY A 30 18.04 -16.00 -37.35
C GLY A 30 17.24 -15.14 -36.39
N TYR A 31 16.00 -14.82 -36.78
CA TYR A 31 14.97 -14.25 -35.90
C TYR A 31 14.17 -15.36 -35.22
N PHE A 32 14.43 -15.61 -33.94
CA PHE A 32 13.60 -16.47 -33.09
C PHE A 32 12.47 -15.64 -32.47
N ALA A 33 11.23 -15.95 -32.82
CA ALA A 33 10.06 -15.35 -32.18
C ALA A 33 10.04 -15.65 -30.67
N PRO A 34 9.62 -14.70 -29.81
CA PRO A 34 9.59 -14.91 -28.36
C PRO A 34 8.58 -16.01 -28.01
N THR A 35 9.09 -17.13 -27.50
CA THR A 35 8.27 -18.25 -27.06
C THR A 35 7.60 -17.89 -25.73
N THR A 36 6.27 -18.00 -25.67
CA THR A 36 5.52 -17.70 -24.45
C THR A 36 5.79 -18.76 -23.37
N ARG A 37 5.72 -18.37 -22.09
CA ARG A 37 6.01 -19.22 -20.93
C ARG A 37 5.14 -20.49 -20.89
N SER A 38 3.97 -20.45 -21.53
CA SER A 38 3.04 -21.56 -21.71
C SER A 38 3.49 -22.57 -22.77
N ALA A 39 4.12 -22.12 -23.87
CA ALA A 39 4.66 -23.00 -24.91
C ALA A 39 5.90 -23.78 -24.43
N ALA A 40 6.81 -23.13 -23.69
CA ALA A 40 7.99 -23.79 -23.12
C ALA A 40 7.64 -24.86 -22.05
N ARG A 41 6.56 -24.65 -21.29
CA ARG A 41 6.07 -25.64 -20.31
C ARG A 41 5.47 -26.87 -20.98
N ARG A 42 4.85 -26.71 -22.15
CA ARG A 42 4.22 -27.80 -22.90
C ARG A 42 5.26 -28.72 -23.56
N GLN A 43 6.38 -28.17 -24.04
CA GLN A 43 7.50 -28.97 -24.55
C GLN A 43 8.17 -29.81 -23.45
N ARG A 44 8.44 -29.22 -22.26
CA ARG A 44 9.00 -29.97 -21.12
C ARG A 44 8.09 -31.09 -20.59
N GLN A 45 6.78 -30.98 -20.82
CA GLN A 45 5.82 -32.00 -20.39
C GLN A 45 5.68 -33.14 -21.42
N SER A 46 6.09 -32.92 -22.67
CA SER A 46 6.06 -33.92 -23.75
C SER A 46 7.33 -34.77 -23.83
N GLU A 47 8.46 -34.32 -23.27
CA GLU A 47 9.72 -35.09 -23.25
C GLU A 47 9.80 -36.13 -22.13
N ASN A 48 8.87 -36.12 -21.17
CA ASN A 48 8.91 -37.02 -20.00
C ASN A 48 8.08 -38.31 -20.15
N THR A 49 7.60 -38.62 -21.35
CA THR A 49 6.83 -39.85 -21.66
C THR A 49 7.38 -40.57 -22.89
N GLY A 50 8.65 -40.99 -22.82
CA GLY A 50 9.20 -41.88 -23.85
C GLY A 50 10.67 -42.24 -23.63
N LYS A 51 10.91 -43.33 -22.90
CA LYS A 51 11.87 -44.43 -23.19
C LYS A 51 12.36 -45.09 -21.90
N ALA A 52 11.94 -46.34 -21.73
CA ALA A 52 12.65 -47.34 -20.95
C ALA A 52 13.29 -48.31 -21.95
N THR A 53 14.62 -48.48 -21.89
CA THR A 53 15.34 -49.73 -22.22
C THR A 53 16.84 -49.60 -21.86
N GLY A 54 17.32 -50.52 -21.00
CA GLY A 54 18.52 -51.32 -21.29
C GLY A 54 19.93 -50.84 -20.89
N SER A 55 20.42 -51.44 -19.80
CA SER A 55 21.75 -52.11 -19.65
C SER A 55 23.03 -51.34 -19.27
N GLU A 56 23.47 -51.69 -18.04
CA GLU A 56 24.80 -52.18 -17.61
C GLU A 56 26.04 -51.30 -17.29
N ARG A 57 26.53 -51.54 -16.03
CA ARG A 57 27.92 -51.62 -15.50
C ARG A 57 28.67 -50.26 -15.32
N THR A 58 29.39 -49.95 -14.23
CA THR A 58 30.29 -50.67 -13.28
C THR A 58 30.64 -49.68 -12.14
N SER A 59 30.54 -49.94 -10.83
CA SER A 59 31.39 -50.72 -9.88
C SER A 59 32.12 -49.84 -8.82
N ARG A 60 32.31 -50.45 -7.61
CA ARG A 60 33.18 -50.11 -6.43
C ARG A 60 32.54 -49.33 -5.27
N SER A 61 32.09 -49.97 -4.16
CA SER A 61 32.79 -50.67 -3.03
C SER A 61 33.03 -49.74 -1.82
N SER A 62 32.42 -49.95 -0.65
CA SER A 62 32.92 -50.76 0.50
C SER A 62 31.88 -50.70 1.66
N THR A 63 31.25 -51.80 2.13
CA THR A 63 31.57 -52.73 3.27
C THR A 63 31.52 -52.06 4.68
N THR A 64 30.82 -52.51 5.76
CA THR A 64 30.06 -53.72 6.21
C THR A 64 29.49 -53.46 7.65
N PRO A 65 29.01 -54.44 8.47
CA PRO A 65 27.73 -55.21 8.55
C PRO A 65 26.94 -54.88 9.89
N SER A 66 25.73 -55.36 10.26
CA SER A 66 25.21 -56.73 10.46
C SER A 66 23.70 -56.78 10.83
N ARG A 67 23.05 -57.89 10.41
CA ARG A 67 21.64 -58.41 10.44
C ARG A 67 20.96 -58.66 11.83
N PRO A 68 19.72 -59.25 11.95
CA PRO A 68 18.74 -59.74 10.93
C PRO A 68 17.20 -59.47 11.15
N ALA A 69 16.48 -59.47 10.01
CA ALA A 69 15.23 -60.19 9.64
C ALA A 69 13.87 -60.02 10.39
N ARG A 70 12.81 -59.70 9.62
CA ARG A 70 11.71 -60.66 9.29
C ARG A 70 10.81 -60.18 8.13
N ARG A 71 10.44 -61.13 7.26
CA ARG A 71 9.56 -61.04 6.08
C ARG A 71 8.07 -60.93 6.47
N SER A 72 7.24 -60.23 5.66
CA SER A 72 6.10 -60.79 4.90
C SER A 72 5.07 -59.73 4.46
N ASN A 73 4.83 -59.62 3.16
CA ASN A 73 3.55 -59.25 2.51
C ASN A 73 3.05 -60.52 1.78
N PRO A 74 1.82 -60.63 1.21
CA PRO A 74 0.65 -59.72 1.14
C PRO A 74 -0.71 -60.41 1.44
N LYS A 75 -1.84 -59.68 1.47
CA LYS A 75 -3.17 -60.30 1.22
C LYS A 75 -4.26 -59.30 0.75
N ILE A 76 -4.85 -59.63 -0.40
CA ILE A 76 -6.11 -59.10 -0.97
C ILE A 76 -7.26 -60.02 -0.49
N PRO A 77 -8.48 -59.48 -0.30
CA PRO A 77 -9.69 -60.08 -0.91
C PRO A 77 -10.67 -59.00 -1.45
N ALA A 78 -11.11 -59.05 -2.72
CA ALA A 78 -12.26 -59.79 -3.27
C ALA A 78 -13.63 -59.06 -3.15
N SER A 79 -14.20 -58.68 -4.30
CA SER A 79 -15.60 -58.21 -4.53
C SER A 79 -16.61 -59.36 -4.41
N PRO A 80 -17.93 -59.12 -4.13
CA PRO A 80 -18.98 -59.07 -5.20
C PRO A 80 -20.29 -58.31 -4.76
N PRO A 81 -21.48 -58.39 -5.43
CA PRO A 81 -21.84 -58.51 -6.84
C PRO A 81 -22.80 -57.39 -7.35
N HIS A 82 -23.05 -57.39 -8.66
CA HIS A 82 -24.01 -56.56 -9.40
C HIS A 82 -25.49 -56.96 -9.20
N THR A 83 -26.39 -55.98 -9.28
CA THR A 83 -27.75 -56.13 -9.85
C THR A 83 -28.10 -54.92 -10.74
N PRO A 84 -28.96 -55.11 -11.76
CA PRO A 84 -28.97 -54.28 -12.95
C PRO A 84 -30.11 -53.26 -12.92
N ASN A 85 -29.82 -52.01 -13.31
CA ASN A 85 -30.81 -51.25 -14.09
C ASN A 85 -30.12 -50.16 -14.89
N GLY A 86 -30.33 -50.22 -16.20
CA GLY A 86 -29.74 -49.30 -17.15
C GLY A 86 -30.25 -47.88 -16.99
N ASN A 87 -29.35 -46.93 -17.12
CA ASN A 87 -29.46 -45.90 -18.15
C ASN A 87 -28.10 -45.24 -18.32
N ALA A 88 -27.43 -45.59 -19.42
CA ALA A 88 -26.30 -44.84 -19.92
C ALA A 88 -26.81 -43.46 -20.36
N SER A 89 -26.60 -42.44 -19.54
CA SER A 89 -26.71 -41.05 -19.98
C SER A 89 -25.30 -40.53 -20.26
N ASN A 90 -24.99 -40.42 -21.54
CA ASN A 90 -23.85 -39.66 -22.04
C ASN A 90 -23.87 -38.27 -21.41
N GLY A 91 -22.76 -37.87 -20.81
CA GLY A 91 -22.60 -36.67 -19.99
C GLY A 91 -22.66 -35.34 -20.75
N TYR A 92 -23.80 -35.04 -21.35
CA TYR A 92 -24.18 -33.71 -21.78
C TYR A 92 -25.68 -33.50 -21.50
N LEU A 93 -25.98 -32.44 -20.75
CA LEU A 93 -27.33 -31.91 -20.44
C LEU A 93 -28.08 -32.57 -19.26
N SER A 94 -27.73 -32.19 -18.04
CA SER A 94 -28.69 -32.16 -16.93
C SER A 94 -29.49 -30.84 -16.99
N PRO A 95 -30.84 -30.84 -16.92
CA PRO A 95 -31.59 -29.60 -16.90
C PRO A 95 -31.29 -28.87 -15.59
N LEU A 96 -30.80 -27.63 -15.69
CA LEU A 96 -30.56 -26.75 -14.56
C LEU A 96 -31.86 -26.55 -13.76
N SER A 97 -31.83 -26.91 -12.48
CA SER A 97 -32.85 -26.51 -11.52
C SER A 97 -32.88 -24.98 -11.42
N ILE A 98 -34.03 -24.37 -11.68
CA ILE A 98 -34.27 -22.91 -11.61
C ILE A 98 -33.95 -22.35 -10.21
N GLN A 99 -33.92 -23.19 -9.18
CA GLN A 99 -33.59 -22.79 -7.81
C GLN A 99 -32.08 -22.54 -7.59
N ASP A 100 -31.20 -23.20 -8.33
CA ASP A 100 -29.75 -22.97 -8.22
C ASP A 100 -29.32 -21.72 -9.01
N THR A 101 -29.96 -21.44 -10.15
CA THR A 101 -29.73 -20.18 -10.88
C THR A 101 -30.23 -18.96 -10.12
N LEU A 102 -31.32 -19.07 -9.36
CA LEU A 102 -31.81 -17.98 -8.49
C LEU A 102 -30.94 -17.77 -7.24
N ARG A 103 -30.29 -18.80 -6.70
CA ARG A 103 -29.32 -18.65 -5.59
C ARG A 103 -27.99 -18.06 -6.05
N ASP A 104 -27.56 -18.34 -7.28
CA ASP A 104 -26.39 -17.68 -7.89
C ASP A 104 -26.69 -16.26 -8.42
N LEU A 105 -27.96 -15.92 -8.69
CA LEU A 105 -28.37 -14.54 -9.01
C LEU A 105 -28.23 -13.57 -7.82
N SER A 106 -28.14 -14.09 -6.59
CA SER A 106 -28.03 -13.27 -5.36
C SER A 106 -26.58 -12.92 -4.99
N ARG A 107 -25.56 -13.47 -5.68
CA ARG A 107 -24.14 -13.27 -5.33
C ARG A 107 -23.27 -13.05 -6.56
N SER A 108 -23.56 -12.00 -7.32
CA SER A 108 -22.55 -11.38 -8.19
C SER A 108 -22.80 -9.87 -8.30
N PRO A 109 -21.75 -9.02 -8.23
CA PRO A 109 -21.90 -7.60 -8.51
C PRO A 109 -22.15 -7.44 -10.02
N SER A 110 -23.39 -7.13 -10.37
CA SER A 110 -23.86 -6.64 -11.67
C SER A 110 -23.66 -7.57 -12.89
N PRO A 111 -24.74 -8.14 -13.47
CA PRO A 111 -24.70 -9.08 -14.59
C PRO A 111 -24.54 -8.41 -15.99
N LEU A 112 -24.09 -7.15 -16.05
CA LEU A 112 -23.82 -6.47 -17.31
C LEU A 112 -22.40 -5.89 -17.28
N GLY A 113 -21.42 -6.76 -17.50
CA GLY A 113 -20.06 -6.38 -17.88
C GLY A 113 -20.00 -5.73 -19.28
N LEU A 114 -20.92 -4.82 -19.60
CA LEU A 114 -21.04 -4.19 -20.91
C LEU A 114 -20.07 -3.01 -21.12
N ILE A 115 -19.41 -2.53 -20.05
CA ILE A 115 -18.44 -1.45 -20.17
C ILE A 115 -17.12 -1.89 -19.52
N PRO A 116 -16.08 -2.26 -20.30
CA PRO A 116 -14.77 -2.70 -19.80
C PRO A 116 -14.05 -1.64 -18.95
N LEU A 117 -14.59 -0.42 -18.87
CA LEU A 117 -14.12 0.63 -17.96
C LEU A 117 -14.31 0.25 -16.49
N HIS A 118 -15.38 -0.45 -16.09
CA HIS A 118 -15.61 -0.75 -14.66
C HIS A 118 -14.58 -1.75 -14.09
N SER A 119 -14.14 -2.73 -14.88
CA SER A 119 -13.09 -3.68 -14.44
C SER A 119 -11.71 -3.02 -14.40
N ARG A 120 -11.41 -2.14 -15.37
CA ARG A 120 -10.20 -1.30 -15.36
C ARG A 120 -10.21 -0.30 -14.20
N TYR A 121 -11.36 0.30 -13.89
CA TYR A 121 -11.52 1.23 -12.79
C TYR A 121 -11.38 0.53 -11.43
N ARG A 122 -12.02 -0.63 -11.25
CA ARG A 122 -11.87 -1.44 -10.03
C ARG A 122 -10.44 -1.91 -9.83
N SER A 123 -9.78 -2.41 -10.88
CA SER A 123 -8.37 -2.82 -10.80
C SER A 123 -7.45 -1.63 -10.53
N PHE A 124 -7.74 -0.46 -11.09
CA PHE A 124 -7.00 0.78 -10.81
C PHE A 124 -7.16 1.25 -9.35
N ILE A 125 -8.39 1.29 -8.84
CA ILE A 125 -8.71 1.63 -7.45
C ILE A 125 -7.97 0.70 -6.49
N HIS A 126 -8.05 -0.60 -6.73
CA HIS A 126 -7.42 -1.61 -5.89
C HIS A 126 -5.89 -1.50 -5.96
N ARG A 127 -5.34 -1.37 -7.16
CA ARG A 127 -3.88 -1.24 -7.37
C ARG A 127 -3.29 0.02 -6.74
N HIS A 128 -4.04 1.11 -6.69
CA HIS A 128 -3.57 2.37 -6.11
C HIS A 128 -3.96 2.56 -4.65
N GLU A 129 -4.77 1.66 -4.09
CA GLU A 129 -5.29 1.72 -2.71
C GLU A 129 -6.05 3.04 -2.45
N ILE A 130 -6.85 3.49 -3.43
CA ILE A 130 -7.47 4.83 -3.41
C ILE A 130 -8.34 5.08 -2.17
N PRO A 131 -9.25 4.19 -1.74
CA PRO A 131 -10.13 4.47 -0.61
C PRO A 131 -9.35 4.66 0.70
N ARG A 132 -8.33 3.82 0.93
CA ARG A 132 -7.41 3.97 2.06
C ARG A 132 -6.69 5.32 2.01
N LYS A 133 -6.16 5.71 0.85
CA LYS A 133 -5.45 7.00 0.70
C LYS A 133 -6.36 8.19 0.91
N LEU A 134 -7.59 8.13 0.43
CA LEU A 134 -8.59 9.19 0.67
C LEU A 134 -8.90 9.31 2.15
N LEU A 135 -9.11 8.19 2.85
CA LEU A 135 -9.26 8.19 4.31
C LEU A 135 -8.03 8.82 4.98
N HIS A 136 -6.83 8.37 4.60
CA HIS A 136 -5.57 8.84 5.16
C HIS A 136 -5.37 10.35 4.98
N VAL A 137 -5.58 10.88 3.76
CA VAL A 137 -5.51 12.32 3.45
C VAL A 137 -6.58 13.13 4.18
N SER A 138 -7.80 12.58 4.29
CA SER A 138 -8.92 13.26 4.95
C SER A 138 -8.65 13.54 6.42
N ILE A 139 -7.88 12.68 7.09
CA ILE A 139 -7.54 12.86 8.51
C ILE A 139 -6.61 14.07 8.69
N GLY A 140 -5.73 14.38 7.73
CA GLY A 140 -4.96 15.62 7.77
C GLY A 140 -5.85 16.86 7.76
N PHE A 141 -6.86 16.89 6.89
CA PHE A 141 -7.84 17.98 6.86
C PHE A 141 -8.70 18.04 8.12
N LEU A 142 -9.13 16.88 8.65
CA LEU A 142 -9.84 16.80 9.93
C LEU A 142 -8.99 17.37 11.07
N THR A 143 -7.68 17.08 11.09
CA THR A 143 -6.75 17.58 12.10
C THR A 143 -6.65 19.11 12.04
N LEU A 144 -6.54 19.69 10.83
CA LEU A 144 -6.56 21.14 10.65
C LEU A 144 -7.91 21.74 11.10
N GLN A 145 -9.02 21.08 10.81
CA GLN A 145 -10.33 21.56 11.24
C GLN A 145 -10.45 21.56 12.78
N LEU A 146 -10.01 20.49 13.45
CA LEU A 146 -9.99 20.40 14.92
C LEU A 146 -9.07 21.46 15.53
N TYR A 147 -7.90 21.70 14.91
CA TYR A 147 -6.99 22.77 15.31
C TYR A 147 -7.68 24.14 15.22
N ARG A 148 -8.34 24.43 14.09
CA ARG A 148 -9.07 25.69 13.87
C ARG A 148 -10.22 25.88 14.86
N SER A 149 -10.86 24.79 15.28
CA SER A 149 -11.92 24.81 16.29
C SER A 149 -11.41 25.03 17.72
N GLY A 150 -10.09 25.14 17.95
CA GLY A 150 -9.51 25.38 19.28
C GLY A 150 -9.55 24.15 20.20
N VAL A 151 -9.74 22.95 19.63
CA VAL A 151 -9.74 21.70 20.38
C VAL A 151 -8.30 21.32 20.70
N GLN A 152 -8.01 21.10 21.98
CA GLN A 152 -6.65 20.79 22.43
C GLN A 152 -6.28 19.33 22.16
N THR A 153 -4.98 19.07 21.93
CA THR A 153 -4.47 17.71 21.65
C THR A 153 -4.79 16.72 22.77
N LEU A 154 -4.74 17.20 24.02
CA LEU A 154 -5.07 16.40 25.20
C LEU A 154 -6.57 16.03 25.29
N GLN A 155 -7.46 16.82 24.69
CA GLN A 155 -8.89 16.50 24.61
C GLN A 155 -9.19 15.48 23.50
N ILE A 156 -8.38 15.48 22.44
CA ILE A 156 -8.50 14.55 21.31
C ILE A 156 -7.96 13.16 21.70
N THR A 157 -6.90 13.12 22.50
CA THR A 157 -6.23 11.89 22.96
C THR A 157 -7.17 10.81 23.56
N PRO A 158 -8.09 11.12 24.51
CA PRO A 158 -9.01 10.12 25.05
C PRO A 158 -10.00 9.59 24.00
N VAL A 159 -10.38 10.41 23.00
CA VAL A 159 -11.24 9.98 21.89
C VAL A 159 -10.49 9.01 20.96
N LEU A 160 -9.21 9.27 20.70
CA LEU A 160 -8.37 8.31 19.95
C LEU A 160 -8.25 7.00 20.72
N PHE A 161 -8.00 7.06 22.02
CA PHE A 161 -7.84 5.86 22.84
C PHE A 161 -9.14 5.06 22.95
N SER A 162 -10.28 5.74 23.11
CA SER A 162 -11.60 5.10 23.15
C SER A 162 -12.02 4.50 21.81
N ALA A 163 -11.50 5.00 20.68
CA ALA A 163 -11.64 4.36 19.38
C ALA A 163 -10.64 3.19 19.18
N LEU A 164 -9.39 3.37 19.61
CA LEU A 164 -8.32 2.39 19.46
C LEU A 164 -8.65 1.07 20.15
N VAL A 165 -9.14 1.11 21.40
CA VAL A 165 -9.37 -0.10 22.20
C VAL A 165 -10.43 -1.03 21.56
N PRO A 166 -11.65 -0.56 21.20
CA PRO A 166 -12.64 -1.39 20.51
C PRO A 166 -12.19 -1.86 19.12
N ILE A 167 -11.48 -1.02 18.36
CA ILE A 167 -11.00 -1.39 17.02
C ILE A 167 -9.95 -2.50 17.14
N ALA A 168 -8.97 -2.36 18.03
CA ALA A 168 -7.96 -3.37 18.28
C ALA A 168 -8.57 -4.67 18.82
N ALA A 169 -9.54 -4.57 19.74
CA ALA A 169 -10.27 -5.73 20.26
C ALA A 169 -11.02 -6.47 19.14
N THR A 170 -11.70 -5.73 18.26
CA THR A 170 -12.40 -6.31 17.10
C THR A 170 -11.41 -7.00 16.14
N ASP A 171 -10.24 -6.41 15.92
CA ASP A 171 -9.17 -6.99 15.10
C ASP A 171 -8.63 -8.29 15.69
N LEU A 172 -8.47 -8.36 17.02
CA LEU A 172 -8.09 -9.60 17.71
C LEU A 172 -9.19 -10.67 17.61
N ILE A 173 -10.46 -10.29 17.74
CA ILE A 173 -11.59 -11.23 17.67
C ILE A 173 -11.73 -11.82 16.25
N ARG A 174 -11.50 -11.03 15.19
CA ARG A 174 -11.60 -11.57 13.81
C ARG A 174 -10.58 -12.65 13.54
N HIS A 175 -9.40 -12.62 14.16
CA HIS A 175 -8.39 -13.68 14.02
C HIS A 175 -8.78 -14.99 14.72
N ARG A 176 -9.75 -14.95 15.65
CA ARG A 176 -10.24 -16.16 16.35
C ARG A 176 -11.40 -16.85 15.64
N SER A 177 -12.10 -16.16 14.73
CA SER A 177 -13.31 -16.70 14.07
C SER A 177 -13.35 -16.35 12.60
N GLU A 178 -13.35 -17.37 11.74
CA GLU A 178 -13.44 -17.19 10.29
C GLU A 178 -14.73 -16.50 9.84
N LYS A 179 -15.84 -16.71 10.56
CA LYS A 179 -17.12 -16.06 10.25
C LYS A 179 -17.03 -14.56 10.47
N VAL A 180 -16.41 -14.15 11.59
CA VAL A 180 -16.17 -12.75 11.90
C VAL A 180 -15.17 -12.15 10.91
N ASN A 181 -14.10 -12.86 10.55
CA ASN A 181 -13.15 -12.39 9.56
C ASN A 181 -13.81 -12.15 8.19
N LYS A 182 -14.66 -13.08 7.72
CA LYS A 182 -15.40 -12.93 6.45
C LYS A 182 -16.35 -11.72 6.48
N LEU A 183 -17.05 -11.49 7.60
CA LEU A 183 -17.89 -10.30 7.78
C LEU A 183 -17.06 -9.02 7.80
N TYR A 184 -15.95 -9.03 8.55
CA TYR A 184 -15.04 -7.89 8.66
C TYR A 184 -14.45 -7.50 7.31
N ILE A 185 -13.92 -8.46 6.55
CA ILE A 185 -13.38 -8.23 5.19
C ILE A 185 -14.48 -7.72 4.25
N ARG A 186 -15.73 -8.21 4.40
CA ARG A 186 -16.85 -7.71 3.59
C ARG A 186 -17.17 -6.24 3.86
N CYS A 187 -17.05 -5.80 5.12
CA CYS A 187 -17.34 -4.41 5.50
C CYS A 187 -16.15 -3.47 5.27
N MET A 188 -14.93 -3.90 5.64
CA MET A 188 -13.72 -3.07 5.71
C MET A 188 -12.72 -3.34 4.60
N GLY A 189 -12.92 -4.36 3.78
CA GLY A 189 -11.95 -4.80 2.76
C GLY A 189 -11.60 -3.74 1.71
N ALA A 190 -12.46 -2.73 1.50
CA ALA A 190 -12.14 -1.60 0.61
C ALA A 190 -11.04 -0.68 1.17
N LEU A 191 -10.84 -0.65 2.48
CA LEU A 191 -9.85 0.17 3.19
C LEU A 191 -8.58 -0.63 3.57
N MET A 192 -8.67 -1.96 3.58
CA MET A 192 -7.58 -2.85 3.98
C MET A 192 -6.57 -3.09 2.83
N ARG A 193 -5.30 -3.24 3.18
CA ARG A 193 -4.27 -3.81 2.28
C ARG A 193 -4.37 -5.33 2.23
N GLU A 194 -3.87 -5.95 1.15
CA GLU A 194 -3.89 -7.42 0.99
C GLU A 194 -3.17 -8.15 2.14
N THR A 195 -2.09 -7.55 2.64
CA THR A 195 -1.29 -8.09 3.77
C THR A 195 -2.04 -8.05 5.10
N GLU A 196 -3.06 -7.19 5.25
CA GLU A 196 -3.83 -7.01 6.48
C GLU A 196 -4.99 -8.02 6.59
N VAL A 197 -5.28 -8.75 5.50
CA VAL A 197 -6.27 -9.84 5.53
C VAL A 197 -5.82 -10.94 6.50
N SER A 198 -4.53 -11.27 6.49
CA SER A 198 -3.92 -12.23 7.41
C SER A 198 -3.18 -11.58 8.58
N GLY A 199 -2.70 -10.35 8.43
CA GLY A 199 -2.07 -9.55 9.50
C GLY A 199 -3.05 -8.66 10.25
N TYR A 200 -2.53 -7.73 11.06
CA TYR A 200 -3.30 -6.72 11.79
C TYR A 200 -3.70 -5.54 10.89
N ASN A 201 -4.82 -4.88 11.19
CA ASN A 201 -5.29 -3.73 10.41
C ASN A 201 -4.44 -2.47 10.66
N GLY A 202 -3.98 -1.81 9.59
CA GLY A 202 -3.20 -0.57 9.64
C GLY A 202 -3.86 0.59 10.40
N VAL A 203 -5.19 0.59 10.55
CA VAL A 203 -5.92 1.61 11.35
C VAL A 203 -5.48 1.60 12.81
N ILE A 204 -5.13 0.44 13.37
CA ILE A 204 -4.65 0.33 14.76
C ILE A 204 -3.34 1.09 14.92
N TRP A 205 -2.41 0.87 14.00
CA TRP A 205 -1.12 1.53 13.98
C TRP A 205 -1.24 3.04 13.73
N TYR A 206 -2.19 3.44 12.88
CA TYR A 206 -2.50 4.84 12.65
C TYR A 206 -3.00 5.54 13.92
N LEU A 207 -4.00 4.95 14.58
CA LEU A 207 -4.57 5.51 15.81
C LEU A 207 -3.54 5.55 16.93
N LEU A 208 -2.69 4.53 17.03
CA LEU A 208 -1.60 4.49 18.00
C LEU A 208 -0.54 5.56 17.71
N GLY A 209 -0.13 5.72 16.45
CA GLY A 209 0.82 6.76 16.05
C GLY A 209 0.29 8.17 16.30
N ALA A 210 -0.97 8.43 15.93
CA ALA A 210 -1.64 9.69 16.20
C ALA A 210 -1.81 9.94 17.72
N TYR A 211 -2.13 8.90 18.50
CA TYR A 211 -2.19 8.99 19.96
C TYR A 211 -0.83 9.38 20.55
N VAL A 212 0.25 8.67 20.19
CA VAL A 212 1.59 8.94 20.71
C VAL A 212 2.02 10.36 20.35
N VAL A 213 1.85 10.75 19.09
CA VAL A 213 2.36 12.05 18.64
C VAL A 213 1.60 13.23 19.26
N LEU A 214 0.28 13.11 19.44
CA LEU A 214 -0.55 14.16 20.06
C LEU A 214 -0.45 14.20 21.59
N ARG A 215 -0.09 13.08 22.23
CA ARG A 215 0.02 12.99 23.70
C ARG A 215 1.37 13.45 24.22
N PHE A 216 2.46 13.11 23.52
CA PHE A 216 3.81 13.30 24.05
C PHE A 216 4.56 14.50 23.47
N PHE A 217 4.09 15.06 22.33
CA PHE A 217 4.72 16.24 21.74
C PHE A 217 3.88 17.50 21.92
N PRO A 218 4.52 18.68 21.88
CA PRO A 218 3.85 19.98 21.80
C PRO A 218 2.82 20.05 20.69
N LYS A 219 1.82 20.92 20.83
CA LYS A 219 0.65 20.99 19.95
C LYS A 219 1.05 21.15 18.49
N ASP A 220 1.98 22.05 18.17
CA ASP A 220 2.43 22.30 16.80
C ASP A 220 3.18 21.11 16.19
N VAL A 221 4.14 20.53 16.92
CA VAL A 221 4.88 19.33 16.49
C VAL A 221 3.97 18.11 16.36
N GLY A 222 3.04 17.94 17.31
CA GLY A 222 2.05 16.87 17.35
C GLY A 222 1.16 16.87 16.11
N VAL A 223 0.56 18.04 15.81
CA VAL A 223 -0.27 18.25 14.63
C VAL A 223 0.54 18.05 13.36
N MET A 224 1.75 18.59 13.31
CA MET A 224 2.63 18.42 12.15
C MET A 224 2.98 16.95 11.89
N GLY A 225 3.24 16.14 12.93
CA GLY A 225 3.46 14.70 12.80
C GLY A 225 2.26 13.95 12.18
N VAL A 226 1.02 14.33 12.55
CA VAL A 226 -0.19 13.78 11.94
C VAL A 226 -0.34 14.22 10.47
N LEU A 227 -0.04 15.49 10.15
CA LEU A 227 -0.06 15.99 8.78
C LEU A 227 0.98 15.30 7.89
N LEU A 228 2.19 15.08 8.40
CA LEU A 228 3.24 14.35 7.70
C LEU A 228 2.84 12.89 7.46
N LEU A 229 2.30 12.21 8.47
CA LEU A 229 1.71 10.88 8.28
C LEU A 229 0.64 10.92 7.18
N SER A 230 -0.29 11.86 7.25
CA SER A 230 -1.43 11.95 6.30
C SER A 230 -0.98 12.26 4.86
N TRP A 231 -0.23 13.33 4.63
CA TRP A 231 0.05 13.83 3.29
C TRP A 231 1.37 13.33 2.72
N CYS A 232 2.40 13.12 3.54
CA CYS A 232 3.69 12.66 3.04
C CYS A 232 3.68 11.15 2.77
N ASP A 233 3.03 10.31 3.59
CA ASP A 233 2.89 8.88 3.30
C ASP A 233 2.06 8.63 2.03
N THR A 234 0.97 9.39 1.86
CA THR A 234 0.13 9.27 0.66
C THR A 234 0.87 9.76 -0.58
N ALA A 235 1.69 10.80 -0.47
CA ALA A 235 2.58 11.23 -1.54
C ALA A 235 3.64 10.15 -1.87
N ALA A 236 4.37 9.66 -0.87
CA ALA A 236 5.41 8.65 -1.04
C ALA A 236 4.88 7.38 -1.72
N SER A 237 3.76 6.85 -1.22
CA SER A 237 3.15 5.64 -1.76
C SER A 237 2.47 5.86 -3.12
N THR A 238 2.07 7.09 -3.46
CA THR A 238 1.52 7.42 -4.78
C THR A 238 2.62 7.57 -5.81
N PHE A 239 3.56 8.49 -5.59
CA PHE A 239 4.66 8.74 -6.52
C PHE A 239 5.66 7.57 -6.57
N GLY A 240 5.82 6.83 -5.47
CA GLY A 240 6.62 5.60 -5.46
C GLY A 240 6.02 4.49 -6.31
N ARG A 241 4.68 4.33 -6.33
CA ARG A 241 4.03 3.33 -7.22
C ARG A 241 3.97 3.77 -8.68
N LEU A 242 3.81 5.06 -8.94
CA LEU A 242 3.75 5.61 -10.31
C LEU A 242 5.15 5.69 -10.96
N TYR A 243 6.13 6.25 -10.25
CA TYR A 243 7.44 6.61 -10.79
C TYR A 243 8.61 5.83 -10.20
N GLY A 244 8.39 4.99 -9.19
CA GLY A 244 9.45 4.19 -8.56
C GLY A 244 10.11 3.17 -9.48
N ARG A 245 9.52 2.86 -10.64
CA ARG A 245 10.16 2.04 -11.69
C ARG A 245 11.22 2.78 -12.50
N TYR A 246 11.14 4.12 -12.54
CA TYR A 246 12.03 4.99 -13.32
C TYR A 246 13.15 5.60 -12.49
N THR A 247 13.12 5.37 -11.17
CA THR A 247 14.05 5.97 -10.23
C THR A 247 14.82 4.89 -9.47
N PRO A 248 16.02 5.20 -8.95
CA PRO A 248 16.77 4.25 -8.13
C PRO A 248 15.94 3.77 -6.94
N ARG A 249 15.99 2.47 -6.68
CA ARG A 249 15.42 1.89 -5.46
C ARG A 249 16.42 2.07 -4.34
N LEU A 250 16.11 2.92 -3.36
CA LEU A 250 16.98 3.10 -2.20
C LEU A 250 16.94 1.86 -1.30
N ARG A 251 15.78 1.19 -1.23
CA ARG A 251 15.59 -0.01 -0.42
C ARG A 251 14.54 -0.92 -1.06
N LYS A 252 14.43 -2.18 -0.59
CA LYS A 252 13.32 -3.06 -0.94
C LYS A 252 12.00 -2.37 -0.61
N GLY A 253 11.22 -2.04 -1.64
CA GLY A 253 9.91 -1.38 -1.50
C GLY A 253 9.91 0.14 -1.47
N LYS A 254 11.06 0.81 -1.27
CA LYS A 254 11.17 2.28 -1.20
C LYS A 254 12.00 2.83 -2.37
N SER A 255 11.51 3.90 -2.98
CA SER A 255 12.07 4.46 -4.24
C SER A 255 12.39 5.93 -4.07
N LEU A 256 13.38 6.42 -4.84
CA LEU A 256 13.76 7.83 -4.76
C LEU A 256 12.58 8.75 -5.10
N ALA A 257 11.74 8.36 -6.06
CA ALA A 257 10.54 9.10 -6.40
C ALA A 257 9.59 9.27 -5.19
N GLY A 258 9.38 8.20 -4.41
CA GLY A 258 8.54 8.24 -3.22
C GLY A 258 9.13 9.14 -2.14
N THR A 259 10.42 8.96 -1.83
CA THR A 259 11.12 9.74 -0.81
C THR A 259 11.23 11.23 -1.18
N MET A 260 11.44 11.57 -2.45
CA MET A 260 11.42 12.96 -2.92
C MET A 260 10.03 13.58 -2.90
N ALA A 261 8.99 12.79 -3.18
CA ALA A 261 7.62 13.26 -3.02
C ALA A 261 7.27 13.53 -1.54
N ALA A 262 7.68 12.66 -0.62
CA ALA A 262 7.54 12.90 0.82
C ALA A 262 8.29 14.15 1.25
N TRP A 263 9.53 14.33 0.79
CA TRP A 263 10.31 15.53 1.08
C TRP A 263 9.58 16.79 0.60
N ALA A 264 9.20 16.86 -0.68
CA ALA A 264 8.57 18.05 -1.26
C ALA A 264 7.22 18.37 -0.59
N VAL A 265 6.39 17.35 -0.36
CA VAL A 265 5.11 17.53 0.34
C VAL A 265 5.33 17.92 1.80
N GLY A 266 6.34 17.38 2.46
CA GLY A 266 6.71 17.76 3.83
C GLY A 266 7.15 19.22 3.94
N VAL A 267 7.99 19.69 3.00
CA VAL A 267 8.38 21.11 2.90
C VAL A 267 7.15 21.99 2.69
N ALA A 268 6.31 21.66 1.71
CA ALA A 268 5.11 22.45 1.41
C ALA A 268 4.13 22.47 2.59
N THR A 269 3.94 21.33 3.26
CA THR A 269 3.08 21.19 4.44
C THR A 269 3.58 22.04 5.59
N ALA A 270 4.89 22.02 5.87
CA ALA A 270 5.51 22.80 6.93
C ALA A 270 5.40 24.31 6.67
N ALA A 271 5.71 24.72 5.43
CA ALA A 271 5.60 26.11 5.01
C ALA A 271 4.16 26.63 5.11
N ALA A 272 3.18 25.83 4.67
CA ALA A 272 1.77 26.19 4.78
C ALA A 272 1.28 26.21 6.24
N PHE A 273 1.70 25.23 7.05
CA PHE A 273 1.26 25.09 8.43
C PHE A 273 1.80 26.23 9.31
N TRP A 274 3.12 26.39 9.42
CA TRP A 274 3.72 27.42 10.28
C TRP A 274 3.75 28.80 9.63
N GLY A 275 3.83 28.89 8.30
CA GLY A 275 3.93 30.17 7.60
C GLY A 275 2.59 30.86 7.35
N TRP A 276 1.50 30.11 7.24
CA TRP A 276 0.18 30.67 6.93
C TRP A 276 -0.90 30.23 7.91
N PHE A 277 -1.07 28.93 8.13
CA PHE A 277 -2.20 28.40 8.89
C PHE A 277 -2.17 28.75 10.39
N VAL A 278 -1.03 28.53 11.06
CA VAL A 278 -0.86 28.85 12.48
C VAL A 278 -1.02 30.36 12.75
N PRO A 279 -0.35 31.26 12.00
CA PRO A 279 -0.57 32.70 12.14
C PRO A 279 -2.00 33.16 11.82
N TYR A 280 -2.66 32.52 10.83
CA TYR A 280 -4.03 32.86 10.43
C TYR A 280 -5.07 32.50 11.50
N VAL A 281 -4.92 31.35 12.16
CA VAL A 281 -5.82 30.91 13.23
C VAL A 281 -5.53 31.65 14.54
N GLY A 282 -4.25 31.89 14.84
CA GLY A 282 -3.81 32.48 16.10
C GLY A 282 -3.76 31.49 17.27
N THR A 283 -3.51 32.01 18.45
CA THR A 283 -3.45 31.28 19.72
C THR A 283 -4.81 31.25 20.42
N PHE A 284 -5.10 30.18 21.15
CA PHE A 284 -6.31 30.07 21.96
C PHE A 284 -6.01 30.23 23.45
N PRO A 285 -6.94 30.76 24.26
CA PRO A 285 -6.75 30.94 25.71
C PRO A 285 -6.50 29.63 26.48
N ASN A 286 -6.93 28.50 25.92
CA ASN A 286 -6.77 27.16 26.50
C ASN A 286 -5.55 26.41 25.95
N ASP A 287 -4.67 27.07 25.19
CA ASP A 287 -3.43 26.46 24.70
C ASP A 287 -2.48 26.14 25.87
N PRO A 288 -1.84 24.95 25.87
CA PRO A 288 -0.78 24.64 26.82
C PRO A 288 0.36 25.67 26.82
N GLU A 289 1.05 25.85 27.95
CA GLU A 289 2.16 26.81 28.09
C GLU A 289 3.26 26.63 27.04
N ASP A 290 3.57 25.37 26.68
CA ASP A 290 4.54 25.00 25.63
C ASP A 290 3.84 24.52 24.34
N ALA A 291 2.69 25.09 23.97
CA ALA A 291 1.94 24.63 22.80
C ALA A 291 2.69 24.81 21.46
N PHE A 292 3.52 25.83 21.35
CA PHE A 292 4.23 26.19 20.12
C PHE A 292 5.73 26.16 20.34
N MET A 293 6.39 25.15 19.79
CA MET A 293 7.86 25.10 19.80
C MET A 293 8.47 25.99 18.72
N PHE A 294 7.90 26.02 17.52
CA PHE A 294 8.43 26.89 16.48
C PHE A 294 7.86 28.30 16.60
N THR A 295 8.69 29.24 17.03
CA THR A 295 8.31 30.65 17.26
C THR A 295 8.74 31.59 16.12
N GLY A 296 9.19 31.05 14.99
CA GLY A 296 9.72 31.85 13.87
C GLY A 296 11.17 32.31 14.07
N ARG A 297 11.85 31.79 15.10
CA ARG A 297 13.25 32.03 15.43
C ARG A 297 13.97 30.69 15.48
N LEU A 298 15.19 30.62 14.94
CA LEU A 298 16.09 29.49 15.13
C LEU A 298 17.50 29.99 15.43
N ASN A 299 18.18 29.33 16.34
CA ASN A 299 19.59 29.48 16.65
C ASN A 299 20.40 28.62 15.67
N LEU A 300 21.31 29.19 14.88
CA LEU A 300 22.15 28.40 13.96
C LEU A 300 23.19 27.52 14.69
N LEU A 301 23.59 27.93 15.89
CA LEU A 301 24.57 27.23 16.71
C LEU A 301 23.95 26.83 18.05
N PRO A 302 23.95 25.52 18.38
CA PRO A 302 23.52 25.07 19.70
C PRO A 302 24.40 25.66 20.79
N ASN A 303 23.80 25.98 21.94
CA ASN A 303 24.51 26.51 23.10
C ASN A 303 25.67 25.59 23.56
N SER A 304 25.54 24.28 23.36
CA SER A 304 26.58 23.29 23.67
C SER A 304 27.83 23.42 22.79
N VAL A 305 27.66 23.77 21.52
CA VAL A 305 28.78 23.97 20.57
C VAL A 305 29.39 25.36 20.76
N ARG A 306 28.58 26.34 21.15
CA ARG A 306 29.02 27.69 21.51
C ARG A 306 30.00 27.70 22.68
N GLY A 307 29.70 26.94 23.74
CA GLY A 307 30.58 26.81 24.91
C GLY A 307 31.95 26.19 24.56
N LEU A 308 32.01 25.38 23.50
CA LEU A 308 33.26 24.77 23.02
C LEU A 308 34.05 25.70 22.08
N LEU A 309 33.37 26.57 21.32
CA LEU A 309 34.00 27.48 20.36
C LEU A 309 34.41 28.84 20.94
N GLY A 310 34.05 29.14 22.20
CA GLY A 310 34.41 30.41 22.85
C GLY A 310 33.78 31.65 22.20
N TRP A 311 32.68 31.48 21.45
CA TRP A 311 31.95 32.59 20.82
C TRP A 311 31.13 33.35 21.85
N ASP A 312 31.47 34.62 22.02
CA ASP A 312 30.89 35.52 22.99
C ASP A 312 29.38 35.75 22.75
N ALA A 313 28.66 36.13 23.81
CA ALA A 313 27.21 36.18 23.91
C ALA A 313 26.52 37.06 22.85
N SER A 314 27.25 38.00 22.24
CA SER A 314 26.73 39.09 21.40
C SER A 314 26.49 38.77 19.92
N ASP A 315 27.18 37.78 19.33
CA ASP A 315 26.99 37.37 17.93
C ASP A 315 26.02 36.19 17.82
N SER A 316 24.83 36.37 18.36
CA SER A 316 23.72 35.43 18.15
C SER A 316 23.40 35.35 16.65
N ALA A 317 23.92 34.31 15.98
CA ALA A 317 23.51 33.92 14.63
C ALA A 317 22.09 33.31 14.69
N VAL A 318 21.13 34.14 15.08
CA VAL A 318 19.72 33.80 15.15
C VAL A 318 19.12 34.15 13.80
N ILE A 319 18.56 33.15 13.14
CA ILE A 319 17.77 33.35 11.94
C ILE A 319 16.32 33.56 12.35
N THR A 320 15.67 34.55 11.75
CA THR A 320 14.28 34.90 12.06
C THR A 320 13.45 35.07 10.80
N GLY A 321 12.13 34.98 10.94
CA GLY A 321 11.19 35.31 9.87
C GLY A 321 11.21 34.28 8.72
N PRO A 322 11.09 34.71 7.45
CA PRO A 322 10.96 33.80 6.30
C PRO A 322 12.13 32.82 6.15
N LEU A 323 13.34 33.22 6.55
CA LEU A 323 14.51 32.35 6.46
C LEU A 323 14.45 31.21 7.49
N ALA A 324 14.04 31.51 8.74
CA ALA A 324 13.81 30.49 9.76
C ALA A 324 12.69 29.52 9.33
N LEU A 325 11.61 30.04 8.75
CA LEU A 325 10.54 29.22 8.19
C LEU A 325 11.03 28.32 7.05
N GLY A 326 11.87 28.85 6.15
CA GLY A 326 12.48 28.09 5.06
C GLY A 326 13.31 26.93 5.58
N VAL A 327 14.18 27.18 6.59
CA VAL A 327 14.98 26.14 7.24
C VAL A 327 14.08 25.10 7.91
N MET A 328 13.10 25.51 8.71
CA MET A 328 12.14 24.59 9.32
C MET A 328 11.41 23.74 8.30
N SER A 329 11.04 24.32 7.17
CA SER A 329 10.30 23.61 6.12
C SER A 329 11.17 22.55 5.47
N VAL A 330 12.41 22.89 5.11
CA VAL A 330 13.39 21.93 4.57
C VAL A 330 13.68 20.81 5.57
N VAL A 331 13.91 21.15 6.83
CA VAL A 331 14.13 20.16 7.91
C VAL A 331 12.93 19.23 8.05
N SER A 332 11.71 19.77 8.02
CA SER A 332 10.48 18.97 8.08
C SER A 332 10.36 18.01 6.91
N GLY A 333 10.71 18.45 5.69
CA GLY A 333 10.80 17.58 4.53
C GLY A 333 11.83 16.46 4.69
N VAL A 334 13.03 16.79 5.22
CA VAL A 334 14.09 15.79 5.48
C VAL A 334 13.64 14.78 6.53
N VAL A 335 13.02 15.25 7.62
CA VAL A 335 12.48 14.40 8.68
C VAL A 335 11.34 13.52 8.15
N ALA A 336 10.45 14.03 7.31
CA ALA A 336 9.38 13.26 6.68
C ALA A 336 9.94 12.15 5.76
N ALA A 337 10.89 12.52 4.88
CA ALA A 337 11.56 11.58 3.99
C ALA A 337 12.39 10.54 4.75
N GLY A 338 13.08 10.96 5.83
CA GLY A 338 13.86 10.08 6.69
C GLY A 338 12.97 9.10 7.46
N SER A 339 11.84 9.57 7.99
CA SER A 339 10.85 8.73 8.68
C SER A 339 10.19 7.74 7.73
N GLU A 340 9.97 8.12 6.47
CA GLU A 340 9.57 7.21 5.41
C GLU A 340 10.69 6.22 5.06
N PHE A 341 11.97 6.58 5.16
CA PHE A 341 13.06 5.68 4.80
C PHE A 341 13.40 4.65 5.90
N ILE A 342 13.28 5.05 7.17
CA ILE A 342 13.58 4.21 8.33
C ILE A 342 12.48 3.14 8.49
N ASP A 343 12.89 1.89 8.63
CA ASP A 343 12.02 0.77 8.98
C ASP A 343 12.52 0.25 10.32
N MET A 344 11.77 0.58 11.37
CA MET A 344 12.11 0.22 12.74
C MET A 344 11.43 -1.12 13.04
N TRP A 345 12.22 -2.19 13.20
CA TRP A 345 11.73 -3.49 13.66
C TRP A 345 10.53 -4.08 12.89
N SER A 346 10.36 -3.73 11.61
CA SER A 346 9.20 -4.13 10.79
C SER A 346 7.86 -3.67 11.36
N TRP A 347 7.85 -2.55 12.09
CA TRP A 347 6.64 -1.88 12.53
C TRP A 347 5.95 -1.18 11.36
N ASP A 348 4.64 -1.00 11.48
CA ASP A 348 3.83 -0.37 10.44
C ASP A 348 4.19 1.12 10.28
N ASP A 349 4.29 1.56 9.02
CA ASP A 349 4.61 2.95 8.66
C ASP A 349 3.63 3.96 9.28
N ASN A 350 2.37 3.55 9.53
CA ASN A 350 1.36 4.40 10.17
C ASN A 350 1.70 4.76 11.63
N LEU A 351 2.53 3.94 12.30
CA LEU A 351 3.04 4.23 13.64
C LEU A 351 4.40 4.94 13.57
N THR A 352 5.32 4.43 12.74
CA THR A 352 6.71 4.89 12.74
C THR A 352 6.84 6.30 12.17
N ILE A 353 6.12 6.64 11.09
CA ILE A 353 6.21 7.96 10.45
C ILE A 353 5.88 9.11 11.41
N PRO A 354 4.69 9.18 12.06
CA PRO A 354 4.34 10.31 12.92
C PRO A 354 5.25 10.37 14.16
N VAL A 355 5.68 9.22 14.69
CA VAL A 355 6.52 9.19 15.91
C VAL A 355 7.94 9.64 15.59
N LEU A 356 8.57 9.09 14.55
CA LEU A 356 9.92 9.49 14.14
C LEU A 356 9.95 10.94 13.67
N SER A 357 8.90 11.39 12.97
CA SER A 357 8.82 12.78 12.57
C SER A 357 8.61 13.72 13.76
N GLY A 358 7.77 13.35 14.73
CA GLY A 358 7.63 14.05 16.00
C GLY A 358 8.95 14.15 16.76
N ILE A 359 9.67 13.03 16.93
CA ILE A 359 10.99 13.00 17.59
C ILE A 359 12.00 13.88 16.85
N GLY A 360 12.06 13.78 15.51
CA GLY A 360 12.98 14.54 14.70
C GLY A 360 12.74 16.06 14.76
N LEU A 361 11.48 16.48 14.62
CA LEU A 361 11.09 17.89 14.71
C LEU A 361 11.27 18.45 16.12
N TRP A 362 10.83 17.70 17.14
CA TRP A 362 11.00 18.09 18.54
C TRP A 362 12.47 18.19 18.93
N GLY A 363 13.29 17.21 18.54
CA GLY A 363 14.72 17.21 18.79
C GLY A 363 15.41 18.39 18.09
N PHE A 364 15.06 18.66 16.84
CA PHE A 364 15.56 19.83 16.11
C PHE A 364 15.19 21.13 16.83
N LEU A 365 13.93 21.33 17.19
CA LEU A 365 13.47 22.54 17.87
C LEU A 365 13.98 22.65 19.32
N LYS A 366 14.32 21.55 19.99
CA LYS A 366 15.00 21.61 21.30
C LYS A 366 16.44 22.09 21.20
N VAL A 367 17.11 21.80 20.09
CA VAL A 367 18.53 22.13 19.86
C VAL A 367 18.69 23.51 19.23
N PHE A 368 17.83 23.85 18.28
CA PHE A 368 17.92 25.05 17.45
C PHE A 368 16.75 26.03 17.63
N GLY A 369 15.68 25.67 18.35
CA GLY A 369 14.51 26.53 18.56
C GLY A 369 14.67 27.58 19.65
#